data_AF-A0A1C3XAY8-F1
#
_entry.id   AF-A0A1C3XAY8-F1
#
_cell.length_a   1.000
_cell.length_b   1.000
_cell.length_c   1.000
_cell.angle_alpha   90.00
_cell.angle_beta   90.00
_cell.angle_gamma   90.00
#
_symmetry.space_group_name_H-M   'P 1'
#
loop_
_entity.id
_entity.type
_entity.pdbx_description
1 polymer ?
#
loop_
_entity_poly.entity_id
_entity_poly.type
_entity_poly.pdbx_seq_one_letter_code
_entity_poly.pdbx_strand_id
1 'polypeptide(L)'
;MISKSRIRPFAAPALMAAAIVVCMVEPAFAQSAGIESVLQNIVTMLTGNIAKLLAVIAVIIICIAWMFGYMDLRRAGFWIIGIGGIFGATELVNTIVGG
;
A
#
# COMPACT_ATOMS: atom_id res chain seq x y z
N MET A 1 28.87 53.87 -28.74
CA MET A 1 27.82 53.63 -27.72
C MET A 1 26.52 53.55 -28.51
N ILE A 2 25.86 52.41 -28.74
CA ILE A 2 25.14 51.55 -27.80
C ILE A 2 24.80 50.26 -28.58
N SER A 3 25.43 49.14 -28.23
CA SER A 3 24.92 47.81 -28.58
C SER A 3 24.23 47.31 -27.33
N LYS A 4 22.90 47.48 -27.24
CA LYS A 4 22.16 47.00 -26.06
C LYS A 4 20.88 46.30 -26.50
N SER A 5 20.88 44.99 -26.25
CA SER A 5 19.72 44.13 -26.00
C SER A 5 18.96 43.51 -27.17
N ARG A 6 19.65 42.82 -28.08
CA ARG A 6 19.05 41.73 -28.89
C ARG A 6 18.96 40.40 -28.11
N ILE A 7 18.76 40.46 -26.79
CA ILE A 7 18.69 39.27 -25.90
C ILE A 7 17.27 39.07 -25.36
N ARG A 8 16.39 40.08 -25.55
CA ARG A 8 14.99 40.08 -25.10
C ARG A 8 14.05 39.04 -25.73
N PRO A 9 14.17 38.63 -27.02
CA PRO A 9 13.17 37.74 -27.60
C PRO A 9 13.37 36.27 -27.23
N PHE A 10 14.52 35.88 -26.68
CA PHE A 10 14.81 34.51 -26.22
C PHE A 10 14.56 34.31 -24.72
N ALA A 11 14.60 35.38 -23.93
CA ALA A 11 14.34 35.29 -22.48
C ALA A 11 12.86 34.98 -22.18
N ALA A 12 11.93 35.56 -22.94
CA ALA A 12 10.50 35.31 -22.79
C ALA A 12 10.10 33.84 -23.08
N PRO A 13 10.49 33.22 -24.22
CA PRO A 13 10.16 31.81 -24.48
C PRO A 13 10.94 30.86 -23.56
N ALA A 14 12.15 31.21 -23.10
CA ALA A 14 12.88 30.40 -22.13
C ALA A 14 12.20 30.38 -20.76
N LEU A 15 11.69 31.52 -20.28
CA LEU A 15 10.88 31.59 -19.05
C LEU A 15 9.53 30.89 -19.20
N MET A 16 8.88 30.99 -20.36
CA MET A 16 7.64 30.29 -20.64
C MET A 16 7.86 28.77 -20.71
N ALA A 17 8.94 28.32 -21.36
CA ALA A 17 9.33 26.91 -21.40
C ALA A 17 9.71 26.38 -20.02
N ALA A 18 10.43 27.16 -19.21
CA ALA A 18 10.73 26.81 -17.82
C ALA A 18 9.46 26.74 -16.97
N ALA A 19 8.50 27.67 -17.14
CA ALA A 19 7.22 27.63 -16.45
C ALA A 19 6.37 26.42 -16.88
N ILE A 20 6.37 26.07 -18.17
CA ILE A 20 5.69 24.87 -18.68
C ILE A 20 6.36 23.60 -18.13
N VAL A 21 7.70 23.55 -18.05
CA VAL A 21 8.43 22.44 -17.44
C VAL A 21 8.12 22.34 -15.94
N VAL A 22 8.05 23.45 -15.21
CA VAL A 22 7.69 23.46 -13.77
C VAL A 22 6.22 23.05 -13.56
N CYS A 23 5.28 23.48 -14.40
CA CYS A 23 3.89 23.03 -14.35
C CYS A 23 3.71 21.56 -14.81
N MET A 24 4.64 21.03 -15.61
CA MET A 24 4.68 19.62 -16.05
C MET A 24 5.52 18.72 -15.14
N VAL A 25 6.13 19.26 -14.08
CA VAL A 25 6.83 18.51 -13.03
C VAL A 25 5.83 17.93 -12.02
N GLU A 26 4.63 18.50 -11.91
CA GLU A 26 3.60 18.09 -10.94
C GLU A 26 2.74 16.84 -11.28
N PRO A 27 2.78 16.18 -12.46
CA PRO A 27 2.27 14.81 -12.58
C PRO A 27 3.35 13.77 -12.30
N ALA A 28 4.64 14.05 -12.56
CA ALA A 28 5.71 13.06 -12.42
C ALA A 28 6.14 12.82 -10.96
N PHE A 29 6.02 13.84 -10.08
CA PHE A 29 6.30 13.70 -8.64
C PHE A 29 5.07 13.36 -7.79
N ALA A 30 3.85 13.46 -8.32
CA ALA A 30 2.64 12.92 -7.68
C ALA A 30 2.43 11.43 -8.01
N GLN A 31 3.02 10.94 -9.10
CA GLN A 31 2.92 9.55 -9.53
C GLN A 31 3.92 8.62 -8.81
N SER A 32 4.96 9.15 -8.14
CA SER A 32 5.82 8.34 -7.26
C SER A 32 5.20 8.05 -5.89
N ALA A 33 4.01 8.59 -5.61
CA ALA A 33 3.17 8.28 -4.45
C ALA A 33 1.75 7.90 -4.92
N GLY A 34 1.66 7.17 -6.04
CA GLY A 34 0.41 6.75 -6.64
C GLY A 34 -0.48 5.98 -5.67
N ILE A 35 -1.79 6.01 -5.93
CA ILE A 35 -2.82 5.23 -5.21
C ILE A 35 -2.35 3.78 -4.99
N GLU A 36 -1.63 3.21 -5.96
CA GLU A 36 -1.03 1.89 -5.87
C GLU A 36 0.01 1.74 -4.73
N SER A 37 0.87 2.73 -4.49
CA SER A 37 1.81 2.73 -3.34
C SER A 37 1.08 2.81 -2.01
N VAL A 38 0.02 3.63 -1.93
CA VAL A 38 -0.84 3.71 -0.73
C VAL A 38 -1.57 2.38 -0.51
N LEU A 39 -2.11 1.79 -1.58
CA LEU A 39 -2.84 0.53 -1.51
C LEU A 39 -1.92 -0.63 -1.14
N GLN A 40 -0.70 -0.68 -1.67
CA GLN A 40 0.29 -1.67 -1.26
C GLN A 40 0.75 -1.47 0.17
N ASN A 41 0.99 -0.23 0.63
CA ASN A 41 1.30 0.03 2.03
C ASN A 41 0.16 -0.44 2.96
N ILE A 42 -1.10 -0.19 2.61
CA ILE A 42 -2.26 -0.68 3.36
C ILE A 42 -2.29 -2.22 3.35
N VAL A 43 -2.13 -2.85 2.18
CA VAL A 43 -2.09 -4.32 2.08
C VAL A 43 -0.96 -4.88 2.93
N THR A 44 0.26 -4.33 2.85
CA THR A 44 1.41 -4.74 3.67
C THR A 44 1.16 -4.53 5.16
N MET A 45 0.45 -3.47 5.57
CA MET A 45 0.07 -3.29 6.97
C MET A 45 -0.99 -4.32 7.41
N LEU A 46 -1.93 -4.67 6.53
CA LEU A 46 -3.02 -5.62 6.80
C LEU A 46 -2.62 -7.10 6.70
N THR A 47 -1.61 -7.47 5.91
CA THR A 47 -1.10 -8.85 5.81
C THR A 47 0.28 -9.04 6.44
N GLY A 48 0.92 -7.95 6.88
CA GLY A 48 2.24 -7.96 7.49
C GLY A 48 2.29 -8.48 8.92
N ASN A 49 3.39 -8.17 9.60
CA ASN A 49 3.70 -8.74 10.92
C ASN A 49 2.66 -8.39 11.99
N ILE A 50 2.04 -7.21 11.90
CA ILE A 50 1.00 -6.76 12.85
C ILE A 50 -0.22 -7.68 12.80
N ALA A 51 -0.71 -8.03 11.61
CA ALA A 51 -1.85 -8.92 11.45
C ALA A 51 -1.55 -10.35 11.94
N LYS A 52 -0.33 -10.84 11.68
CA LYS A 52 0.13 -12.14 12.22
C LYS A 52 0.12 -12.15 13.75
N LEU A 53 0.61 -11.08 14.39
CA LEU A 53 0.61 -10.97 15.85
C LEU A 53 -0.82 -10.96 16.43
N LEU A 54 -1.73 -10.20 15.82
CA LEU A 54 -3.13 -10.16 16.24
C LEU A 54 -3.81 -11.54 16.10
N ALA A 55 -3.53 -12.26 15.01
CA ALA A 55 -4.06 -13.60 14.81
C ALA A 55 -3.55 -14.60 15.85
N VAL A 56 -2.26 -14.55 16.20
CA VAL A 56 -1.68 -15.41 17.25
C VAL A 56 -2.37 -15.18 18.59
N ILE A 57 -2.61 -13.91 18.96
CA ILE A 57 -3.33 -13.57 20.20
C ILE A 57 -4.76 -14.12 20.17
N ALA A 58 -5.47 -13.98 19.05
CA ALA A 58 -6.82 -14.51 18.90
C ALA A 58 -6.86 -16.05 19.05
N VAL A 59 -5.90 -16.78 18.46
CA VAL A 59 -5.80 -18.24 18.61
C VAL A 59 -5.58 -18.65 20.06
N ILE A 60 -4.71 -17.94 20.79
CA ILE A 60 -4.47 -18.20 22.22
C ILE A 60 -5.78 -18.04 23.02
N ILE A 61 -6.53 -16.96 22.77
CA ILE A 61 -7.81 -16.71 23.46
C ILE A 61 -8.82 -17.81 23.14
N ILE A 62 -8.89 -18.28 21.89
CA ILE A 62 -9.81 -19.37 21.51
C ILE A 62 -9.44 -20.68 22.22
N CYS A 63 -8.15 -21.02 22.29
CA CYS A 63 -7.69 -22.20 23.02
C CYS A 63 -8.06 -22.13 24.51
N ILE A 64 -7.89 -20.96 25.13
CA ILE A 64 -8.25 -20.74 26.53
C ILE A 64 -9.78 -20.81 26.72
N ALA A 65 -10.56 -20.13 25.88
CA ALA A 65 -12.02 -20.13 25.94
C ALA A 65 -12.60 -21.54 25.75
N TRP A 66 -11.96 -22.36 24.92
CA TRP A 66 -12.30 -23.76 24.73
C TRP A 66 -11.98 -24.61 25.97
N MET A 67 -10.82 -24.43 26.59
CA MET A 67 -10.45 -25.15 27.83
C MET A 67 -11.40 -24.85 29.00
N PHE A 68 -11.95 -23.64 29.08
CA PHE A 68 -12.91 -23.25 30.11
C PHE A 68 -14.37 -23.58 29.75
N GLY A 69 -14.62 -24.26 28.63
CA GLY A 69 -15.97 -24.68 28.23
C GLY A 69 -16.89 -23.53 27.78
N TYR A 70 -16.36 -22.32 27.55
CA TYR A 70 -17.13 -21.21 26.99
C TYR A 70 -17.44 -21.41 25.49
N MET A 71 -16.70 -22.31 24.83
CA MET A 71 -16.84 -22.61 23.41
C MET A 71 -16.63 -24.11 23.15
N ASP A 72 -17.40 -24.70 22.24
CA ASP A 72 -17.22 -26.08 21.78
C ASP A 72 -16.17 -26.20 20.66
N LEU A 73 -15.57 -27.39 20.50
CA LEU A 73 -14.61 -27.70 19.43
C LEU A 73 -15.11 -27.31 18.03
N ARG A 74 -16.42 -27.46 17.79
CA ARG A 74 -17.03 -27.13 16.50
C ARG A 74 -16.99 -25.63 16.21
N ARG A 75 -17.24 -24.79 17.22
CA ARG A 75 -17.14 -23.32 17.08
C ARG A 75 -15.69 -22.90 16.95
N ALA A 76 -14.78 -23.47 17.74
CA ALA A 76 -13.35 -23.21 17.64
C ALA A 76 -12.78 -23.58 16.26
N GLY A 77 -13.22 -24.70 15.68
CA GLY A 77 -12.79 -25.15 14.36
C GLY A 77 -13.12 -24.16 13.23
N PHE A 78 -14.30 -23.52 13.25
CA PHE A 78 -14.65 -22.50 12.26
C PHE A 78 -13.72 -21.28 12.33
N TRP A 79 -13.33 -20.86 13.54
CA TRP A 79 -12.37 -19.77 13.70
C TRP A 79 -10.99 -20.12 13.14
N ILE A 80 -10.50 -21.34 13.38
CA ILE A 80 -9.20 -21.79 12.87
C ILE A 80 -9.19 -21.85 11.34
N ILE A 81 -10.26 -22.37 10.73
CA ILE A 81 -10.40 -22.41 9.27
C ILE A 81 -10.44 -20.99 8.69
N GLY A 82 -11.16 -20.06 9.31
CA GLY A 82 -11.22 -18.67 8.88
C GLY A 82 -9.86 -17.97 8.91
N ILE A 83 -9.10 -18.15 9.99
CA ILE A 83 -7.73 -17.62 10.12
C ILE A 83 -6.83 -18.22 9.04
N GLY A 84 -6.86 -19.55 8.86
CA GLY A 84 -6.07 -20.22 7.83
C GLY A 84 -6.41 -19.75 6.41
N GLY A 85 -7.69 -19.50 6.14
CA GLY A 85 -8.14 -18.95 4.85
C GLY A 85 -7.64 -17.53 4.59
N ILE A 86 -7.66 -16.63 5.59
CA ILE A 86 -7.21 -15.24 5.44
C ILE A 86 -5.71 -15.18 5.14
N PHE A 87 -4.89 -15.95 5.87
CA PHE A 87 -3.44 -15.98 5.63
C PHE A 87 -3.06 -16.79 4.38
N GLY A 88 -3.83 -17.83 4.03
CA GLY A 88 -3.64 -18.59 2.80
C GLY A 88 -4.06 -17.85 1.54
N ALA A 89 -5.01 -16.91 1.64
CA ALA A 89 -5.51 -16.16 0.48
C ALA A 89 -4.42 -15.35 -0.21
N THR A 90 -3.46 -14.78 0.53
CA THR A 90 -2.36 -14.02 -0.07
C THR A 90 -1.49 -14.90 -0.97
N GLU A 91 -1.13 -16.11 -0.52
CA GLU A 91 -0.35 -17.07 -1.30
C GLU A 91 -1.11 -17.59 -2.53
N LEU A 92 -2.42 -17.83 -2.37
CA LEU A 92 -3.29 -18.26 -3.48
C LEU A 92 -3.39 -17.19 -4.57
N VAL A 93 -3.55 -15.92 -4.20
CA VAL A 93 -3.63 -14.82 -5.16
C VAL A 93 -2.29 -14.64 -5.86
N ASN A 94 -1.17 -14.71 -5.12
CA ASN A 94 0.17 -14.59 -5.70
C ASN A 94 0.48 -15.72 -6.70
N THR A 95 0.00 -16.94 -6.46
CA THR A 95 0.18 -18.07 -7.39
C THR A 95 -0.70 -17.97 -8.64
N ILE A 96 -1.87 -17.31 -8.57
CA ILE A 96 -2.77 -17.14 -9.72
C ILE A 96 -2.34 -15.99 -10.64
N VAL A 97 -1.90 -14.87 -10.06
CA VAL A 97 -1.54 -13.66 -10.84
C VAL A 97 -0.13 -13.76 -11.45
N GLY A 98 0.67 -14.73 -10.97
CA GLY A 98 2.07 -14.89 -11.36
C GLY A 98 2.96 -13.96 -10.54
N GLY A 99 3.78 -14.55 -9.67
CA GLY A 99 4.78 -13.85 -8.87
C GLY A 99 5.94 -13.32 -9.70
#